data_AF-A0A1H4JNT4-F1
#
_entry.id   AF-A0A1H4JNT4-F1
#
_cell.length_a   1.000
_cell.length_b   1.000
_cell.length_c   1.000
_cell.angle_alpha   90.00
_cell.angle_beta   90.00
_cell.angle_gamma   90.00
#
_symmetry.space_group_name_H-M   'P 1'
#
loop_
_entity.id
_entity.type
_entity.pdbx_description
1 polymer ?
#
loop_
_entity_poly.entity_id
_entity_poly.type
_entity_poly.pdbx_seq_one_letter_code
_entity_poly.pdbx_strand_id
1 'polypeptide(L)'
;MMRLEHWTNASEQGSAAVHTLLADAAGKAAEPFETVPYFWSDQFGIRVQSVGMPSQASSYRVIAGSLTSDSFLIEYHDKNELVGVVALGMQSRILKYRREMNQHPARGHQHPKN
;
A
#
# COMPACT_ATOMS: atom_id res chain seq x y z
N MET A 1 -13.58 14.67 -5.59
CA MET A 1 -12.83 15.53 -4.65
C MET A 1 -13.01 14.95 -3.25
N MET A 2 -11.94 14.44 -2.66
CA MET A 2 -11.92 14.07 -1.25
C MET A 2 -10.62 14.64 -0.67
N ARG A 3 -10.76 15.61 0.22
CA ARG A 3 -9.69 16.21 1.00
C ARG A 3 -9.77 15.57 2.39
N LEU A 4 -8.74 14.80 2.73
CA LEU A 4 -8.48 14.37 4.10
C LEU A 4 -7.33 15.24 4.61
N GLU A 5 -7.68 16.13 5.52
CA GLU A 5 -6.72 16.96 6.25
C GLU A 5 -5.96 16.07 7.27
N HIS A 6 -4.66 16.40 7.42
CA HIS A 6 -3.72 15.99 8.48
C HIS A 6 -2.68 14.89 8.16
N TRP A 7 -1.55 15.36 7.62
CA TRP A 7 -0.16 15.04 8.05
C TRP A 7 0.36 13.59 8.01
N THR A 8 -0.14 12.75 7.12
CA THR A 8 0.56 11.51 6.74
C THR A 8 0.97 11.58 5.26
N ASN A 9 2.27 11.38 5.00
CA ASN A 9 2.94 11.24 3.69
C ASN A 9 3.61 12.43 2.97
N ALA A 10 4.10 13.45 3.68
CA ALA A 10 5.15 14.31 3.10
C ALA A 10 6.39 13.49 2.64
N SER A 11 6.68 12.36 3.31
CA SER A 11 7.80 11.48 2.96
C SER A 11 7.56 10.60 1.72
N GLU A 12 6.31 10.27 1.38
CA GLU A 12 6.03 9.43 0.19
C GLU A 12 5.82 10.26 -1.07
N GLN A 13 5.30 11.49 -0.96
CA GLN A 13 5.36 12.45 -2.07
C GLN A 13 6.82 12.78 -2.45
N GLY A 14 7.73 12.81 -1.46
CA GLY A 14 9.17 12.98 -1.69
C GLY A 14 9.81 11.84 -2.50
N SER A 15 9.48 10.57 -2.20
CA SER A 15 10.06 9.42 -2.93
C SER A 15 9.61 9.38 -4.39
N ALA A 16 8.34 9.69 -4.68
CA ALA A 16 7.84 9.79 -6.05
C ALA A 16 8.49 10.97 -6.80
N ALA A 17 8.67 12.12 -6.15
CA ALA A 17 9.33 13.29 -6.73
C ALA A 17 10.81 13.04 -7.06
N VAL A 18 11.55 12.33 -6.21
CA VAL A 18 12.97 12.00 -6.43
C VAL A 18 13.16 11.09 -7.64
N HIS A 19 12.29 10.09 -7.85
CA HIS A 19 12.41 9.21 -9.02
C HIS A 19 12.07 9.92 -10.33
N THR A 20 11.07 10.80 -10.35
CA THR A 20 10.77 11.66 -11.50
C THR A 20 11.96 12.56 -11.83
N LEU A 21 12.57 13.20 -10.82
CA LEU A 21 13.74 14.06 -11.00
C LEU A 21 14.97 13.29 -11.49
N LEU A 22 15.17 12.05 -11.03
CA LEU A 22 16.28 11.19 -11.49
C LEU A 22 16.07 10.65 -12.91
N ALA A 23 14.81 10.40 -13.33
CA ALA A 23 14.50 9.98 -14.70
C ALA A 23 14.71 11.12 -15.70
N ASP A 24 14.30 12.34 -15.33
CA ASP A 24 14.52 13.57 -16.11
C ASP A 24 16.02 13.89 -16.25
N ALA A 25 16.77 13.83 -15.14
CA ALA A 25 18.22 14.01 -15.16
C ALA A 25 18.98 12.96 -16.00
N ALA A 26 18.39 11.78 -16.23
CA ALA A 26 18.96 10.71 -17.05
C ALA A 26 18.49 10.73 -18.52
N GLY A 27 17.67 11.71 -18.93
CA GLY A 27 17.16 11.83 -20.29
C GLY A 27 16.25 10.68 -20.73
N LYS A 28 15.62 9.98 -19.78
CA LYS A 28 14.71 8.86 -20.04
C LYS A 28 13.26 9.31 -19.82
N ALA A 29 12.34 8.81 -20.64
CA ALA A 29 10.92 8.93 -20.31
C ALA A 29 10.68 8.29 -18.94
N ALA A 30 10.05 9.01 -18.02
CA ALA A 30 9.67 8.46 -16.73
C ALA A 30 8.66 7.34 -16.97
N GLU A 31 9.08 6.09 -16.80
CA GLU A 31 8.17 4.95 -16.70
C GLU A 31 7.14 5.27 -15.60
N PRO A 32 5.83 5.03 -15.81
CA PRO A 32 4.83 5.21 -14.76
C PRO A 32 5.22 4.34 -13.56
N PHE A 33 5.73 4.99 -12.52
CA PHE A 33 6.01 4.32 -11.26
C PHE A 33 4.67 4.12 -10.55
N GLU A 34 3.91 3.12 -10.98
CA GLU A 34 2.78 2.61 -10.20
C GLU A 34 3.35 1.86 -8.99
N THR A 35 3.78 2.60 -7.97
CA THR A 35 4.05 1.98 -6.68
C THR A 35 2.78 1.39 -6.15
N VAL A 36 2.85 0.16 -5.67
CA VAL A 36 1.80 -0.38 -4.81
C VAL A 36 1.60 0.59 -3.65
N PRO A 37 0.38 1.16 -3.48
CA PRO A 37 0.12 2.13 -2.43
C PRO A 37 0.55 1.59 -1.07
N TYR A 38 1.19 2.43 -0.26
CA TYR A 38 1.60 2.06 1.08
C TYR A 38 1.17 3.17 2.02
N PHE A 39 0.66 2.82 3.18
CA PHE A 39 0.36 3.79 4.23
C PHE A 39 0.66 3.17 5.58
N TRP A 40 0.87 4.04 6.56
CA TRP A 40 0.95 3.63 7.94
C TRP A 40 0.48 4.76 8.87
N SER A 41 0.06 4.37 10.06
CA SER A 41 -0.38 5.27 11.12
C SER A 41 0.01 4.66 12.46
N ASP A 42 0.49 5.50 13.37
CA ASP A 42 0.66 5.11 14.77
C ASP A 42 -0.55 5.64 15.56
N GLN A 43 -1.33 4.72 16.15
CA GLN A 43 -2.50 5.03 16.96
C GLN A 43 -2.33 4.39 18.33
N PHE A 44 -2.40 5.19 19.40
CA PHE A 44 -2.27 4.71 20.79
C PHE A 44 -1.01 3.85 21.05
N GLY A 45 0.10 4.18 20.38
CA GLY A 45 1.36 3.42 20.50
C GLY A 45 1.42 2.15 19.64
N ILE A 46 0.38 1.88 18.85
CA ILE A 46 0.30 0.71 17.97
C ILE A 46 0.40 1.16 16.51
N ARG A 47 1.33 0.52 15.78
CA ARG A 47 1.53 0.77 14.36
C ARG A 47 0.57 -0.05 13.51
N VAL A 48 -0.27 0.66 12.76
CA VAL A 48 -1.10 0.14 11.67
C VAL A 48 -0.39 0.42 10.35
N GLN A 49 -0.28 -0.58 9.48
CA GLN A 49 0.32 -0.45 8.16
C GLN A 49 -0.58 -1.09 7.12
N SER A 50 -0.54 -0.58 5.89
CA SER A 50 -1.28 -1.13 4.77
C SER A 50 -0.49 -1.01 3.48
N VAL A 51 -0.58 -2.04 2.66
CA VAL A 51 0.01 -2.14 1.32
C VAL A 51 -1.13 -2.46 0.34
N GLY A 52 -1.12 -1.86 -0.84
CA GLY A 52 -2.12 -2.06 -1.89
C GLY A 52 -3.40 -1.28 -1.66
N MET A 53 -4.50 -1.80 -2.20
CA MET A 53 -5.83 -1.21 -2.20
C MET A 53 -6.85 -2.15 -1.50
N PRO A 54 -6.80 -2.30 -0.16
CA PRO A 54 -7.77 -3.13 0.58
C PRO A 54 -9.24 -2.79 0.30
N SER A 55 -9.54 -1.53 -0.04
CA SER A 55 -10.89 -1.06 -0.37
C SER A 55 -11.47 -1.68 -1.65
N GLN A 56 -10.65 -2.31 -2.50
CA GLN A 56 -11.10 -3.00 -3.71
C GLN A 56 -11.45 -4.47 -3.48
N ALA A 57 -11.23 -5.00 -2.28
CA ALA A 57 -11.42 -6.42 -2.02
C ALA A 57 -12.88 -6.83 -1.87
N SER A 58 -13.19 -8.01 -2.38
CA SER A 58 -14.47 -8.70 -2.17
C SER A 58 -14.43 -9.62 -0.93
N SER A 59 -13.24 -9.93 -0.41
CA SER A 59 -13.05 -10.83 0.73
C SER A 59 -11.76 -10.53 1.50
N TYR A 60 -11.65 -11.05 2.73
CA TYR A 60 -10.45 -10.93 3.53
C TYR A 60 -10.11 -12.25 4.25
N ARG A 61 -8.84 -12.41 4.62
CA ARG A 61 -8.34 -13.56 5.38
C ARG A 61 -7.34 -13.12 6.44
N VAL A 62 -7.53 -13.57 7.67
CA VAL A 62 -6.53 -13.39 8.74
C VAL A 62 -5.44 -14.44 8.53
N ILE A 63 -4.21 -13.99 8.27
CA ILE A 63 -3.07 -14.87 7.98
C ILE A 63 -2.23 -15.13 9.23
N ALA A 64 -2.18 -14.16 10.14
CA ALA A 64 -1.46 -14.29 11.39
C ALA A 64 -2.12 -13.44 12.48
N GLY A 65 -1.99 -13.89 13.73
CA GLY A 65 -2.53 -13.20 14.89
C GLY A 65 -4.06 -13.34 15.01
N SER A 66 -4.67 -12.36 15.68
CA SER A 66 -6.12 -12.31 15.90
C SER A 66 -6.63 -10.88 15.84
N LEU A 67 -7.84 -10.69 15.31
CA LEU A 67 -8.54 -9.41 15.29
C LEU A 67 -8.93 -8.92 16.70
N THR A 68 -8.94 -9.82 17.68
CA THR A 68 -9.21 -9.50 19.09
C THR A 68 -7.92 -9.18 19.87
N SER A 69 -6.78 -9.05 19.18
CA SER A 69 -5.47 -8.78 19.77
C SER A 69 -4.78 -7.61 19.07
N ASP A 70 -3.77 -7.04 19.71
CA ASP A 70 -2.98 -5.92 19.15
C ASP A 70 -1.97 -6.36 18.07
N SER A 71 -2.09 -7.58 17.56
CA SER A 71 -1.22 -8.09 16.51
C SER A 71 -1.97 -8.97 15.53
N PHE A 72 -2.01 -8.54 14.27
CA PHE A 72 -2.57 -9.32 13.18
C PHE A 72 -1.97 -8.96 11.82
N LEU A 73 -2.20 -9.84 10.86
CA LEU A 73 -1.99 -9.59 9.44
C LEU A 73 -3.19 -10.11 8.65
N ILE A 74 -3.79 -9.25 7.85
CA ILE A 74 -4.97 -9.54 7.03
C ILE A 74 -4.61 -9.33 5.56
N GLU A 75 -4.88 -10.35 4.75
CA GLU A 75 -4.91 -10.21 3.31
C GLU A 75 -6.31 -9.86 2.82
N TYR A 76 -6.38 -8.97 1.85
CA TYR A 76 -7.59 -8.51 1.18
C TYR A 76 -7.53 -8.97 -0.28
N HIS A 77 -8.57 -9.68 -0.72
CA HIS A 77 -8.64 -10.32 -2.03
C HIS A 77 -9.86 -9.85 -2.81
N ASP A 78 -9.68 -9.50 -4.08
CA ASP A 78 -10.77 -9.51 -5.06
C ASP A 78 -10.75 -10.87 -5.78
N LYS A 79 -11.79 -11.68 -5.55
CA LYS A 79 -11.80 -13.10 -5.93
C LYS A 79 -10.58 -13.84 -5.37
N ASN A 80 -9.59 -14.16 -6.20
CA ASN A 80 -8.36 -14.87 -5.84
C ASN A 80 -7.10 -13.99 -6.00
N GLU A 81 -7.26 -12.71 -6.36
CA GLU A 81 -6.15 -11.77 -6.53
C GLU A 81 -5.94 -10.98 -5.24
N LEU A 82 -4.70 -10.98 -4.74
CA LEU A 82 -4.31 -10.19 -3.58
C LEU A 82 -4.26 -8.72 -3.96
N VAL A 83 -5.22 -7.93 -3.48
CA VAL A 83 -5.31 -6.50 -3.78
C VAL A 83 -4.79 -5.62 -2.66
N GLY A 84 -4.69 -6.13 -1.43
CA GLY A 84 -4.11 -5.37 -0.32
C GLY A 84 -3.80 -6.21 0.92
N VAL A 85 -2.99 -5.63 1.82
CA VAL A 85 -2.60 -6.26 3.08
C VAL A 85 -2.58 -5.21 4.16
N VAL A 86 -3.22 -5.48 5.31
CA VAL A 86 -3.16 -4.63 6.51
C VAL A 86 -2.49 -5.40 7.64
N ALA A 87 -1.62 -4.73 8.37
CA ALA A 87 -0.96 -5.31 9.54
C ALA A 87 -0.99 -4.38 10.74
N LEU A 88 -1.16 -4.99 11.91
CA LEU A 88 -1.02 -4.37 13.22
C LEU A 88 0.13 -5.08 13.94
N GLY A 89 1.16 -4.36 14.37
CA GLY A 89 2.29 -4.95 15.11
C GLY A 89 3.13 -6.00 14.35
N MET A 90 2.99 -6.11 13.01
CA MET A 90 3.69 -7.11 12.18
C MET A 90 4.57 -6.49 11.05
N GLN A 91 5.35 -5.46 11.39
CA GLN A 91 6.18 -4.66 10.47
C GLN A 91 7.02 -5.50 9.48
N SER A 92 7.73 -6.52 9.96
CA SER A 92 8.61 -7.33 9.10
C SER A 92 7.83 -8.11 8.03
N ARG A 93 6.63 -8.58 8.37
CA ARG A 93 5.76 -9.33 7.46
C ARG A 93 5.13 -8.42 6.41
N ILE A 94 4.59 -7.27 6.79
CA ILE A 94 3.97 -6.37 5.81
C ILE A 94 4.99 -5.75 4.84
N LEU A 95 6.23 -5.53 5.28
CA LEU A 95 7.31 -5.13 4.36
C LEU A 95 7.69 -6.22 3.35
N LYS A 96 7.46 -7.50 3.67
CA LYS A 96 7.61 -8.59 2.69
C LYS A 96 6.53 -8.50 1.61
N TYR A 97 5.26 -8.31 2.00
CA TYR A 97 4.16 -8.07 1.05
C TYR A 97 4.39 -6.83 0.19
N ARG A 98 4.91 -5.74 0.77
CA ARG A 98 5.29 -4.55 -0.01
C ARG A 98 6.28 -4.89 -1.11
N ARG A 99 7.29 -5.71 -0.85
CA ARG A 99 8.25 -6.14 -1.89
C ARG A 99 7.58 -7.04 -2.93
N GLU A 100 6.80 -8.03 -2.49
CA GLU A 100 6.16 -9.01 -3.37
C GLU A 100 5.12 -8.36 -4.30
N MET A 101 4.29 -7.46 -3.78
CA MET A 101 3.29 -6.74 -4.58
C MET A 101 3.94 -5.74 -5.54
N ASN A 102 5.08 -5.12 -5.18
CA ASN A 102 5.80 -4.27 -6.13
C ASN A 102 6.47 -5.07 -7.26
N GLN A 103 6.72 -6.37 -7.08
CA GLN A 103 7.20 -7.26 -8.14
C GLN A 103 6.06 -7.78 -9.03
N HIS A 104 4.86 -7.91 -8.47
CA HIS A 104 3.65 -8.37 -9.14
C HIS A 104 2.48 -7.44 -8.81
N PRO A 105 2.45 -6.21 -9.36
CA PRO A 105 1.35 -5.29 -9.10
C PRO A 105 0.05 -5.93 -9.59
N ALA A 106 -0.95 -5.95 -8.72
CA ALA A 106 -2.31 -6.36 -9.09
C ALA A 106 -2.73 -5.53 -10.31
N ARG A 107 -3.34 -6.17 -11.32
CA ARG A 107 -3.70 -5.46 -12.56
C ARG A 107 -4.73 -4.40 -12.22
N GLY A 108 -4.28 -3.16 -12.09
CA GLY A 108 -5.14 -2.05 -11.72
C GLY A 108 -6.37 -2.01 -12.62
N HIS A 109 -7.56 -2.19 -12.05
CA HIS A 109 -8.77 -1.82 -12.73
C HIS A 109 -8.73 -0.30 -12.93
N GLN A 110 -8.37 0.13 -14.15
CA GLN A 110 -8.51 1.51 -14.58
C GLN A 110 -9.96 1.90 -14.39
N HIS A 111 -10.23 2.71 -13.37
CA HIS A 111 -11.53 3.34 -13.23
C HIS A 111 -11.70 4.27 -14.43
N PRO A 112 -12.71 4.07 -15.31
CA PRO A 112 -12.91 4.95 -16.44
C PRO A 112 -13.20 6.36 -15.91
N LYS A 113 -12.41 7.33 -16.37
CA LYS A 113 -12.72 8.75 -16.23
C LYS A 113 -13.87 9.04 -17.21
N ASN A 114 -15.06 9.33 -16.68
CA ASN A 114 -16.07 10.09 -17.42
C ASN A 114 -15.69 11.57 -17.39
#